data_AF-A0A7C7PJE2-F1
#
_entry.id   AF-A0A7C7PJE2-F1
#
_cell.length_a   1.000
_cell.length_b   1.000
_cell.length_c   1.000
_cell.angle_alpha   90.00
_cell.angle_beta   90.00
_cell.angle_gamma   90.00
#
_symmetry.space_group_name_H-M   'P 1'
#
loop_
_entity.id
_entity.type
_entity.pdbx_description
1 polymer ?
#
loop_
_entity_poly.entity_id
_entity_poly.type
_entity_poly.pdbx_seq_one_letter_code
_entity_poly.pdbx_strand_id
1 'polypeptide(L)'
;MKRKLLDIFLVLISIGFIGCSSSNKATFSDNNEIKFISMPDDFNLTKKIKGIFFLYFAADNNLSNYVNQDLKEIIKASKKNLNLAYFIFIDDKSNESKVGLIFNGTPYLVKTFEEINSGDYKTLENMAEFIKTYSINNLKISEKLWNNAPFYLIIWNHGDAWTYYP
;
A
#
# COMPACT_ATOMS: atom_id res chain seq x y z
N MET A 1 -13.83 -5.03 26.09
CA MET A 1 -13.13 -3.76 25.77
C MET A 1 -13.18 -3.56 24.27
N LYS A 2 -13.96 -2.59 23.76
CA LYS A 2 -13.99 -2.26 22.32
C LYS A 2 -12.74 -1.43 22.01
N ARG A 3 -11.82 -1.92 21.18
CA ARG A 3 -10.69 -1.12 20.69
C ARG A 3 -11.25 0.00 19.80
N LYS A 4 -10.93 1.26 20.11
CA LYS A 4 -11.10 2.37 19.17
C LYS A 4 -10.09 2.16 18.03
N LEU A 5 -10.44 2.60 16.83
CA LEU A 5 -9.75 2.38 15.54
C LEU A 5 -8.26 2.81 15.47
N LEU A 6 -7.62 3.19 16.58
CA LEU A 6 -6.49 4.13 16.59
C LEU A 6 -5.22 3.61 17.28
N ASP A 7 -4.93 2.31 17.21
CA ASP A 7 -3.57 1.80 17.45
C ASP A 7 -2.82 1.67 16.10
N ILE A 8 -2.90 2.71 15.26
CA ILE A 8 -2.10 2.81 14.04
C ILE A 8 -0.71 3.28 14.46
N PHE A 9 0.28 2.37 14.43
CA PHE A 9 1.68 2.78 14.44
C PHE A 9 1.99 3.42 13.08
N LEU A 10 1.94 4.76 13.04
CA LEU A 10 2.36 5.54 11.89
C LEU A 10 3.88 5.51 11.82
N VAL A 11 4.42 4.70 10.91
CA VAL A 11 5.83 4.80 10.54
C VAL A 11 5.88 5.72 9.32
N LEU A 12 6.10 7.01 9.58
CA LEU A 12 6.48 7.98 8.56
C LEU A 12 7.91 7.65 8.12
N ILE A 13 8.06 6.86 7.06
CA ILE A 13 9.32 6.77 6.33
C ILE A 13 9.27 7.87 5.27
N SER A 14 9.58 9.09 5.67
CA SER A 14 10.05 10.08 4.71
C SER A 14 11.41 9.58 4.22
N ILE A 15 11.45 8.98 3.03
CA ILE A 15 12.70 8.84 2.29
C ILE A 15 13.04 10.24 1.79
N GLY A 16 13.43 11.11 2.73
CA GLY A 16 14.07 12.36 2.41
C GLY A 16 15.36 12.00 1.68
N PHE A 17 15.42 12.34 0.39
CA PHE A 17 16.69 12.47 -0.31
C PHE A 17 17.48 13.59 0.39
N ILE A 18 18.13 13.27 1.51
CA ILE A 18 19.17 14.11 2.09
C ILE A 18 20.37 13.96 1.15
N GLY A 19 20.47 14.90 0.21
CA GLY A 19 21.64 15.13 -0.62
C GLY A 19 21.69 14.32 -1.91
N CYS A 20 21.23 14.91 -3.01
CA CYS A 20 21.90 14.70 -4.29
C CYS A 20 21.94 16.01 -5.05
N SER A 21 23.05 16.73 -4.86
CA SER A 21 23.50 17.77 -5.78
C SER A 21 23.50 17.21 -7.20
N SER A 22 22.99 18.02 -8.12
CA SER A 22 23.11 17.92 -9.59
C SER A 22 24.12 16.91 -10.15
N SER A 23 23.67 16.19 -11.18
CA SER A 23 24.43 15.35 -12.13
C SER A 23 24.57 13.86 -11.80
N ASN A 24 23.45 13.14 -11.86
CA ASN A 24 23.35 11.91 -12.64
C ASN A 24 21.87 11.51 -12.72
N LYS A 25 21.23 11.82 -13.86
CA LYS A 25 19.93 11.25 -14.20
C LYS A 25 20.16 9.75 -14.44
N ALA A 26 20.08 8.96 -13.38
CA ALA A 26 19.93 7.52 -13.54
C ALA A 26 18.55 7.28 -14.14
N THR A 27 18.49 7.26 -15.47
CA THR A 27 17.32 6.80 -16.23
C THR A 27 17.24 5.28 -16.07
N PHE A 28 16.63 4.84 -14.96
CA PHE A 28 16.24 3.44 -14.78
C PHE A 28 15.00 3.18 -15.64
N SER A 29 15.23 2.91 -16.92
CA SER A 29 14.23 2.54 -17.93
C SER A 29 13.96 1.03 -17.92
N ASP A 30 13.72 0.43 -16.76
CA ASP A 30 13.13 -0.91 -16.71
C ASP A 30 11.61 -0.78 -16.68
N ASN A 31 11.07 -0.42 -17.86
CA ASN A 31 9.65 -0.17 -18.17
C ASN A 31 8.73 -1.40 -18.04
N ASN A 32 9.18 -2.47 -17.39
CA ASN A 32 8.31 -3.59 -17.05
C ASN A 32 7.45 -3.18 -15.85
N GLU A 33 6.32 -2.55 -16.17
CA GLU A 33 5.23 -2.26 -15.24
C GLU A 33 4.82 -3.54 -14.51
N ILE A 34 4.62 -3.45 -13.19
CA ILE A 34 4.14 -4.58 -12.41
C ILE A 34 2.67 -4.82 -12.76
N LYS A 35 2.40 -5.99 -13.33
CA LYS A 35 1.05 -6.44 -13.61
C LYS A 35 0.48 -7.16 -12.40
N PHE A 36 -0.61 -6.64 -11.86
CA PHE A 36 -1.44 -7.34 -10.90
C PHE A 36 -2.24 -8.43 -11.61
N ILE A 37 -2.28 -9.62 -11.03
CA ILE A 37 -3.06 -10.75 -11.57
C ILE A 37 -4.36 -10.93 -10.79
N SER A 38 -5.35 -11.56 -11.40
CA SER A 38 -6.58 -11.94 -10.69
C SER A 38 -6.26 -12.89 -9.54
N MET A 39 -6.97 -12.70 -8.44
CA MET A 39 -6.84 -13.59 -7.28
C MET A 39 -7.62 -14.89 -7.50
N PRO A 40 -7.04 -16.06 -7.16
CA PRO A 40 -7.76 -17.32 -7.24
C PRO A 40 -9.00 -17.36 -6.33
N ASP A 41 -10.07 -18.04 -6.76
CA ASP A 41 -11.32 -18.16 -6.00
C ASP A 41 -11.15 -18.91 -4.67
N ASP A 42 -10.16 -19.80 -4.61
CA ASP A 42 -9.80 -20.60 -3.43
C ASP A 42 -8.74 -19.92 -2.54
N PHE A 43 -8.31 -18.71 -2.89
CA PHE A 43 -7.31 -17.97 -2.13
C PHE A 43 -7.79 -17.75 -0.68
N ASN A 44 -6.94 -18.10 0.28
CA ASN A 44 -7.30 -18.08 1.69
C ASN A 44 -6.12 -17.71 2.58
N LEU A 45 -6.26 -16.59 3.31
CA LEU A 45 -5.25 -16.05 4.21
C LEU A 45 -5.35 -16.57 5.67
N THR A 46 -6.37 -17.37 5.99
CA THR A 46 -6.83 -17.72 7.36
C THR A 46 -5.83 -18.29 8.34
N LYS A 47 -4.69 -18.86 7.91
CA LYS A 47 -3.83 -19.65 8.82
C LYS A 47 -2.46 -19.08 9.11
N LYS A 48 -2.06 -17.96 8.47
CA LYS A 48 -0.64 -17.63 8.43
C LYS A 48 -0.25 -16.17 8.63
N ILE A 49 -1.16 -15.20 8.50
CA ILE A 49 -0.77 -13.78 8.57
C ILE A 49 -0.10 -13.45 9.91
N LYS A 50 1.13 -12.93 9.83
CA LYS A 50 1.90 -12.42 10.98
C LYS A 50 1.79 -10.90 11.15
N GLY A 51 1.34 -10.19 10.11
CA GLY A 51 1.16 -8.75 10.12
C GLY A 51 0.58 -8.27 8.79
N ILE A 52 -0.07 -7.11 8.85
CA ILE A 52 -0.72 -6.47 7.73
C ILE A 52 -0.07 -5.10 7.55
N PHE A 53 0.41 -4.84 6.34
CA PHE A 53 0.93 -3.55 5.93
C PHE A 53 -0.08 -2.95 4.95
N PHE A 54 -0.52 -1.74 5.24
CA PHE A 54 -1.26 -0.92 4.30
C PHE A 54 -0.34 0.19 3.81
N LEU A 55 -0.02 0.15 2.51
CA LEU A 55 0.79 1.13 1.83
C LEU A 55 -0.12 2.03 1.00
N TYR A 56 -0.09 3.33 1.28
CA TYR A 56 -0.93 4.34 0.66
C TYR A 56 -0.07 5.22 -0.25
N PHE A 57 -0.05 4.90 -1.55
CA PHE A 57 0.69 5.63 -2.56
C PHE A 57 -0.20 6.73 -3.15
N ALA A 58 -0.08 7.95 -2.63
CA ALA A 58 -0.67 9.15 -3.19
C ALA A 58 0.32 9.76 -4.20
N ALA A 59 0.37 9.14 -5.38
CA ALA A 59 1.42 9.30 -6.38
C ALA A 59 0.97 10.04 -7.65
N ASP A 60 -0.19 10.69 -7.65
CA ASP A 60 -0.62 11.61 -8.70
C ASP A 60 0.19 12.92 -8.67
N ASN A 61 1.50 12.78 -8.90
CA ASN A 61 2.48 13.85 -8.93
C ASN A 61 3.75 13.34 -9.66
N ASN A 62 4.87 14.04 -9.52
CA ASN A 62 6.13 13.65 -10.17
C ASN A 62 6.78 12.38 -9.59
N LEU A 63 6.29 11.86 -8.45
CA LEU A 63 6.75 10.60 -7.87
C LEU A 63 6.17 9.38 -8.57
N SER A 64 5.14 9.50 -9.42
CA SER A 64 4.52 8.39 -10.16
C SER A 64 5.54 7.46 -10.84
N ASN A 65 6.66 8.02 -11.31
CA ASN A 65 7.73 7.28 -11.98
C ASN A 65 8.48 6.28 -11.06
N TYR A 66 8.43 6.45 -9.74
CA TYR A 66 9.10 5.60 -8.76
C TYR A 66 8.19 4.49 -8.19
N VAL A 67 6.88 4.57 -8.40
CA VAL A 67 5.91 3.59 -7.87
C VAL A 67 6.29 2.16 -8.30
N ASN A 68 6.57 1.95 -9.58
CA ASN A 68 6.95 0.62 -10.10
C ASN A 68 8.26 0.10 -9.48
N GLN A 69 9.23 0.97 -9.20
CA GLN A 69 10.47 0.57 -8.54
C GLN A 69 10.19 0.09 -7.11
N ASP A 70 9.41 0.85 -6.34
CA ASP A 70 9.12 0.51 -4.95
C ASP A 70 8.26 -0.75 -4.84
N LEU A 71 7.31 -0.93 -5.75
CA LEU A 71 6.54 -2.18 -5.86
C LEU A 71 7.46 -3.40 -6.11
N LYS A 72 8.52 -3.28 -6.92
CA LYS A 72 9.48 -4.38 -7.14
C LYS A 72 10.20 -4.76 -5.84
N GLU A 73 10.60 -3.77 -5.03
CA GLU A 73 11.24 -4.03 -3.73
C GLU A 73 10.25 -4.61 -2.71
N ILE A 74 8.98 -4.17 -2.71
CA ILE A 74 7.93 -4.76 -1.87
C ILE A 74 7.70 -6.23 -2.25
N ILE A 75 7.62 -6.56 -3.54
CA ILE A 75 7.50 -7.95 -4.02
C ILE A 75 8.67 -8.80 -3.49
N LYS A 76 9.90 -8.29 -3.63
CA LYS A 76 11.11 -8.98 -3.17
C LYS A 76 11.14 -9.15 -1.65
N ALA A 77 10.70 -8.16 -0.89
CA ALA A 77 10.55 -8.23 0.56
C ALA A 77 9.46 -9.24 0.98
N SER A 78 8.34 -9.26 0.26
CA SER A 78 7.22 -10.19 0.48
C SER A 78 7.63 -11.66 0.23
N LYS A 79 8.53 -11.92 -0.73
CA LYS A 79 9.11 -13.27 -0.96
C LYS A 79 9.93 -13.77 0.23
N LYS A 80 10.64 -12.87 0.92
CA LYS A 80 11.50 -13.21 2.06
C LYS A 80 10.72 -13.33 3.36
N ASN A 81 9.71 -12.48 3.55
CA ASN A 81 8.91 -12.41 4.76
C ASN A 81 7.56 -13.10 4.53
N LEU A 82 7.60 -14.43 4.53
CA LEU A 82 6.40 -15.23 4.33
C LEU A 82 5.34 -14.88 5.37
N ASN A 83 4.12 -14.78 4.87
CA ASN A 83 2.93 -14.49 5.65
C ASN A 83 2.81 -13.05 6.21
N LEU A 84 3.47 -12.08 5.60
CA LEU A 84 3.06 -10.68 5.70
C LEU A 84 2.17 -10.32 4.50
N ALA A 85 1.04 -9.68 4.77
CA ALA A 85 0.13 -9.19 3.74
C ALA A 85 0.40 -7.70 3.50
N TYR A 86 0.67 -7.33 2.25
CA TYR A 86 0.92 -5.94 1.86
C TYR A 86 -0.24 -5.48 0.98
N PHE A 87 -1.20 -4.77 1.56
CA PHE A 87 -2.22 -4.07 0.79
C PHE A 87 -1.66 -2.76 0.29
N ILE A 88 -1.92 -2.45 -0.97
CA ILE A 88 -1.35 -1.29 -1.64
C ILE A 88 -2.48 -0.55 -2.31
N PHE A 89 -2.76 0.66 -1.84
CA PHE A 89 -3.55 1.63 -2.59
C PHE A 89 -2.60 2.44 -3.46
N ILE A 90 -2.91 2.58 -4.74
CA ILE A 90 -2.14 3.35 -5.72
C ILE A 90 -3.10 4.32 -6.38
N ASP A 91 -2.81 5.59 -6.19
CA ASP A 91 -3.37 6.71 -6.92
C ASP A 91 -2.23 7.35 -7.69
N ASP A 92 -2.12 7.07 -9.00
CA ASP A 92 -1.06 7.58 -9.87
C ASP A 92 -1.66 8.52 -10.92
N LYS A 93 -0.85 9.00 -11.87
CA LYS A 93 -1.29 9.92 -12.94
C LYS A 93 -2.27 9.33 -13.96
N SER A 94 -2.74 8.10 -13.75
CA SER A 94 -3.79 7.51 -14.58
C SER A 94 -5.17 8.01 -14.14
N ASN A 95 -6.19 7.76 -14.96
CA ASN A 95 -7.56 8.14 -14.64
C ASN A 95 -8.26 7.14 -13.68
N GLU A 96 -7.47 6.28 -13.02
CA GLU A 96 -7.98 5.19 -12.18
C GLU A 96 -7.09 5.01 -10.95
N SER A 97 -7.71 4.80 -9.79
CA SER A 97 -7.00 4.36 -8.59
C SER A 97 -7.19 2.85 -8.39
N LYS A 98 -6.23 2.16 -7.80
CA LYS A 98 -6.28 0.70 -7.62
C LYS A 98 -5.86 0.27 -6.22
N VAL A 99 -6.49 -0.79 -5.74
CA VAL A 99 -6.04 -1.55 -4.56
C VAL A 99 -5.53 -2.90 -5.03
N GLY A 100 -4.33 -3.25 -4.58
CA GLY A 100 -3.71 -4.55 -4.77
C GLY A 100 -3.33 -5.20 -3.45
N LEU A 101 -3.05 -6.50 -3.51
CA LEU A 101 -2.49 -7.29 -2.42
C LEU A 101 -1.21 -7.95 -2.91
N ILE A 102 -0.08 -7.70 -2.26
CA ILE A 102 1.15 -8.46 -2.48
C ILE A 102 1.29 -9.46 -1.34
N PHE A 103 1.28 -10.74 -1.68
CA PHE A 103 1.39 -11.82 -0.70
C PHE A 103 2.35 -12.90 -1.20
N ASN A 104 3.34 -13.25 -0.37
CA ASN A 104 4.44 -14.17 -0.71
C ASN A 104 5.10 -13.87 -2.07
N GLY A 105 5.21 -12.58 -2.42
CA GLY A 105 5.82 -12.13 -3.67
C GLY A 105 4.92 -12.12 -4.91
N THR A 106 3.63 -12.39 -4.77
CA THR A 106 2.67 -12.35 -5.89
C THR A 106 1.76 -11.13 -5.75
N PRO A 107 1.70 -10.24 -6.76
CA PRO A 107 0.80 -9.10 -6.78
C PRO A 107 -0.59 -9.47 -7.33
N TYR A 108 -1.61 -9.42 -6.49
CA TYR A 108 -3.01 -9.68 -6.83
C TYR A 108 -3.80 -8.38 -6.92
N LEU A 109 -4.62 -8.22 -7.96
CA LEU A 109 -5.55 -7.12 -8.07
C LEU A 109 -6.72 -7.37 -7.12
N VAL A 110 -7.01 -6.40 -6.25
CA VAL A 110 -8.17 -6.44 -5.35
C VAL A 110 -9.34 -5.71 -5.99
N LYS A 111 -9.12 -4.46 -6.40
CA LYS A 111 -10.15 -3.62 -7.03
C LYS A 111 -9.53 -2.44 -7.78
N THR A 112 -10.16 -2.05 -8.89
CA THR A 112 -9.94 -0.78 -9.57
C THR A 112 -11.13 0.14 -9.29
N PHE A 113 -10.85 1.43 -9.20
CA PHE A 113 -11.81 2.51 -8.97
C PHE A 113 -11.63 3.56 -10.08
N GLU A 114 -12.66 4.36 -10.32
CA GLU A 114 -12.46 5.67 -10.96
C GLU A 114 -11.48 6.50 -10.10
N GLU A 115 -10.86 7.53 -10.70
CA GLU A 115 -9.93 8.43 -10.01
C GLU A 115 -10.46 8.88 -8.64
N ILE A 116 -9.67 8.66 -7.60
CA ILE A 116 -9.98 9.03 -6.21
C ILE A 116 -9.00 10.11 -5.77
N ASN A 117 -9.51 11.23 -5.24
CA ASN A 117 -8.66 12.22 -4.59
C ASN A 117 -7.98 11.63 -3.33
N SER A 118 -6.73 11.20 -3.48
CA SER A 118 -5.95 10.60 -2.39
C SER A 118 -5.45 11.61 -1.35
N GLY A 119 -5.57 12.92 -1.60
CA GLY A 119 -5.27 14.00 -0.66
C GLY A 119 -6.37 14.27 0.37
N ASP A 120 -7.59 13.76 0.16
CA ASP A 120 -8.66 13.84 1.17
C ASP A 120 -8.39 12.86 2.32
N TYR A 121 -8.39 13.36 3.55
CA TYR A 121 -8.20 12.54 4.75
C TYR A 121 -9.25 11.43 4.88
N LYS A 122 -10.47 11.65 4.37
CA LYS A 122 -11.54 10.63 4.38
C LYS A 122 -11.23 9.47 3.45
N THR A 123 -10.49 9.71 2.36
CA THR A 123 -10.09 8.65 1.44
C THR A 123 -9.23 7.61 2.16
N LEU A 124 -8.27 8.04 2.97
CA LEU A 124 -7.42 7.14 3.74
C LEU A 124 -8.23 6.25 4.70
N GLU A 125 -9.17 6.84 5.44
CA GLU A 125 -10.06 6.10 6.35
C GLU A 125 -10.93 5.10 5.59
N ASN A 126 -11.54 5.54 4.49
CA ASN A 126 -12.38 4.69 3.64
C ASN A 126 -11.59 3.53 3.04
N MET A 127 -10.35 3.75 2.62
CA MET A 127 -9.49 2.68 2.09
C MET A 127 -9.06 1.68 3.17
N ALA A 128 -8.76 2.15 4.38
CA ALA A 128 -8.45 1.27 5.51
C ALA A 128 -9.66 0.37 5.86
N GLU A 129 -10.88 0.94 5.92
CA GLU A 129 -12.09 0.17 6.19
C GLU A 129 -12.46 -0.77 5.03
N PHE A 130 -12.25 -0.34 3.78
CA PHE A 130 -12.41 -1.18 2.59
C PHE A 130 -11.49 -2.42 2.68
N ILE A 131 -10.20 -2.23 2.96
CA ILE A 131 -9.23 -3.33 3.09
C ILE A 131 -9.66 -4.30 4.19
N LYS A 132 -10.10 -3.79 5.34
CA LYS A 132 -10.59 -4.62 6.44
C LYS A 132 -11.82 -5.44 6.03
N THR A 133 -12.81 -4.80 5.44
CA THR A 133 -14.05 -5.45 5.00
C THR A 133 -13.77 -6.51 3.93
N TYR A 134 -12.97 -6.18 2.92
CA TYR A 134 -12.55 -7.10 1.88
C TYR A 134 -11.75 -8.28 2.45
N SER A 135 -10.86 -8.02 3.40
CA SER A 135 -10.08 -9.05 4.08
C SER A 135 -10.95 -10.07 4.80
N ILE A 136 -11.98 -9.60 5.50
CA ILE A 136 -12.89 -10.47 6.25
C ILE A 136 -13.80 -11.25 5.29
N ASN A 137 -14.42 -10.56 4.33
CA ASN A 137 -15.48 -11.13 3.51
C ASN A 137 -14.94 -11.95 2.31
N ASN A 138 -13.85 -11.50 1.69
CA ASN A 138 -13.34 -12.10 0.46
C ASN A 138 -12.09 -12.96 0.71
N LEU A 139 -11.17 -12.50 1.56
CA LEU A 139 -9.95 -13.26 1.90
C LEU A 139 -10.13 -14.23 3.07
N LYS A 140 -11.35 -14.26 3.63
CA LYS A 140 -11.80 -15.12 4.72
C LYS A 140 -11.00 -14.94 6.01
N ILE A 141 -10.30 -13.81 6.20
CA ILE A 141 -9.57 -13.52 7.43
C ILE A 141 -10.58 -13.37 8.56
N SER A 142 -10.52 -14.23 9.58
CA SER A 142 -11.42 -14.10 10.73
C SER A 142 -11.23 -12.75 11.42
N GLU A 143 -12.29 -12.14 11.94
CA GLU A 143 -12.20 -10.90 12.74
C GLU A 143 -11.23 -11.03 13.90
N LYS A 144 -11.19 -12.20 14.56
CA LYS A 144 -10.24 -12.49 15.63
C LYS A 144 -8.80 -12.38 15.15
N LEU A 145 -8.49 -12.89 13.97
CA LEU A 145 -7.14 -12.77 13.40
C LEU A 145 -6.83 -11.32 13.03
N TRP A 146 -7.75 -10.62 12.37
CA TRP A 146 -7.61 -9.21 12.02
C TRP A 146 -7.28 -8.35 13.26
N ASN A 147 -8.05 -8.52 14.34
CA ASN A 147 -7.90 -7.72 15.56
C ASN A 147 -6.63 -8.03 16.37
N ASN A 148 -5.97 -9.16 16.10
CA ASN A 148 -4.75 -9.58 16.80
C ASN A 148 -3.48 -9.46 15.94
N ALA A 149 -3.62 -9.36 14.62
CA ALA A 149 -2.48 -9.12 13.74
C ALA A 149 -2.01 -7.66 13.88
N PRO A 150 -0.70 -7.40 14.00
CA PRO A 150 -0.16 -6.06 13.87
C PRO A 150 -0.55 -5.42 12.54
N PHE A 151 -0.99 -4.17 12.59
CA PHE A 151 -1.35 -3.38 11.42
C PHE A 151 -0.44 -2.16 11.32
N TYR A 152 0.20 -2.00 10.17
CA TYR A 152 1.12 -0.90 9.90
C TYR A 152 0.60 -0.07 8.73
N LEU A 153 0.58 1.25 8.90
CA LEU A 153 0.30 2.19 7.83
C LEU A 153 1.61 2.80 7.35
N ILE A 154 1.84 2.75 6.04
CA ILE A 154 2.92 3.43 5.34
C ILE A 154 2.29 4.42 4.39
N ILE A 155 2.58 5.71 4.59
CA ILE A 155 2.15 6.78 3.70
C ILE A 155 3.32 7.09 2.76
N TRP A 156 3.06 7.04 1.46
CA TRP A 156 4.06 7.30 0.43
C TRP A 156 3.60 8.48 -0.42
N ASN A 157 4.22 9.63 -0.20
CA ASN A 157 4.01 10.88 -0.93
C ASN A 157 5.16 11.86 -0.59
N HIS A 158 5.14 13.05 -1.19
CA HIS A 158 5.87 14.21 -0.68
C HIS A 158 5.45 14.52 0.76
N GLY A 159 6.37 15.08 1.53
CA GLY A 159 6.11 15.49 2.91
C GLY A 159 6.75 16.84 3.20
N ASP A 160 5.94 17.78 3.68
CA ASP A 160 6.37 19.13 4.07
C ASP A 160 6.33 19.33 5.59
N ALA A 161 6.31 18.23 6.36
CA ALA A 161 6.15 18.25 7.82
C ALA A 161 4.91 19.06 8.27
N TRP A 162 5.04 19.92 9.28
CA TRP A 162 3.95 20.76 9.82
C TRP A 162 3.87 22.14 9.16
N THR A 163 4.41 22.30 7.95
CA THR A 163 4.45 23.60 7.28
C THR A 163 3.03 24.02 6.91
N TYR A 164 2.51 25.04 7.59
CA TYR A 164 1.22 25.64 7.27
C TYR A 164 1.43 26.62 6.12
N TYR A 165 0.81 26.36 4.96
CA TYR A 165 0.68 27.34 3.90
C TYR A 165 -0.60 28.14 4.15
N PRO A 166 -0.50 29.41 4.59
CA PRO A 166 -1.65 30.26 4.84
C PRO A 166 -2.41 30.62 3.55
#